data_AF-A0A926PCI9-F1
#
_entry.id   AF-A0A926PCI9-F1
#
_cell.length_a   1.000
_cell.length_b   1.000
_cell.length_c   1.000
_cell.angle_alpha   90.00
_cell.angle_beta   90.00
_cell.angle_gamma   90.00
#
_symmetry.space_group_name_H-M   'P 1'
#
loop_
_entity.id
_entity.type
_entity.pdbx_description
1 polymer ?
#
loop_
_entity_poly.entity_id
_entity_poly.type
_entity_poly.pdbx_seq_one_letter_code
_entity_poly.pdbx_strand_id
1 'polypeptide(L)'
;MTNSNSAPSLLVGKGAVELASYRDPLISSYRGNPLIEALPPILSEEEAMTLLGHYPSYDQNERTLPNHLRFHLVRNALKFVEPLPIHLDLEQRFSCMIRTGYEARNPLTPEFRRDFQKRLNALDFDGLPQNYLRSTATGFTIIGISGVGKTTAVEAILSIYPQVIVHSHYGDRDFTLMQIVWLKLDCPFDGSIKGLCLNFFQAVDDLLGTNYSKNYGRGRFTVDQLIPYIARVASLHCIGALVIDEIQHLNEAKSGGSKKMLNFFVQLVNTIGIPVVLVGTYKAISILSGEFRQTRRASGQGDLVWDRMEQDDVWDLFVESLWRYQYISKPCPLKPELSQVLYDVTQGITDFAVKVYMLAQVRAIATGKESVTESIIRSVAKDSLRLAQPILSALKTGDIKVLHSVEDVHPIDIIAFLKEAQKTTKIVGHLGSSPTIQKSLEDSEEEVEVHLQNPAPDSPTTEAGCNSIDVTSQPEIKKRQKKPRKNALQKEGLMKVVAFGEEREIAAYQALKQEGYIRSATEYLPEEVVR
;
A
#
# COMPACT_ATOMS: atom_id res chain seq x y z
N MET A 1 14.48 -25.48 13.64
CA MET A 1 14.32 -24.82 12.32
C MET A 1 13.05 -25.36 11.69
N THR A 2 11.91 -24.74 12.01
CA THR A 2 10.61 -25.08 11.44
C THR A 2 10.44 -24.28 10.14
N ASN A 3 10.36 -24.98 9.01
CA ASN A 3 9.99 -24.41 7.72
C ASN A 3 8.55 -23.84 7.82
N SER A 4 8.44 -22.54 8.09
CA SER A 4 7.19 -21.80 7.85
C SER A 4 7.13 -21.49 6.35
N ASN A 5 6.34 -22.28 5.64
CA ASN A 5 5.88 -21.96 4.29
C ASN A 5 4.83 -20.82 4.38
N SER A 6 5.23 -19.66 4.91
CA SER A 6 4.40 -18.47 4.97
C SER A 6 4.36 -17.85 3.58
N ALA A 7 3.16 -17.70 3.01
CA ALA A 7 2.98 -16.87 1.83
C ALA A 7 3.57 -15.46 2.10
N PRO A 8 4.16 -14.80 1.09
CA PRO A 8 4.64 -13.44 1.26
C PRO A 8 3.48 -12.55 1.73
N SER A 9 3.75 -11.67 2.70
CA SER A 9 2.70 -10.82 3.27
C SER A 9 2.11 -9.92 2.18
N LEU A 10 0.79 -9.81 2.17
CA LEU A 10 0.07 -8.96 1.21
C LEU A 10 -0.12 -7.52 1.72
N LEU A 11 0.28 -7.24 2.96
CA LEU A 11 0.18 -5.91 3.52
C LEU A 11 1.27 -5.01 2.92
N VAL A 12 0.84 -4.04 2.11
CA VAL A 12 1.70 -3.00 1.52
C VAL A 12 2.27 -2.05 2.60
N GLY A 13 1.71 -2.08 3.81
CA GLY A 13 2.27 -1.50 5.03
C GLY A 13 1.64 -2.12 6.27
N LYS A 14 2.43 -2.33 7.33
CA LYS A 14 1.94 -2.70 8.67
C LYS A 14 1.97 -1.47 9.56
N GLY A 15 0.81 -1.09 10.10
CA GLY A 15 0.71 -0.05 11.12
C GLY A 15 0.91 -0.59 12.53
N ALA A 16 0.77 0.29 13.52
CA ALA A 16 0.94 -0.06 14.92
C ALA A 16 -0.16 -1.00 15.42
N VAL A 17 0.19 -1.87 16.36
CA VAL A 17 -0.74 -2.65 17.18
C VAL A 17 -0.65 -2.10 18.59
N GLU A 18 -1.75 -1.58 19.11
CA GLU A 18 -1.77 -0.88 20.40
C GLU A 18 -2.80 -1.48 21.36
N LEU A 19 -2.54 -1.36 22.66
CA LEU A 19 -3.53 -1.65 23.70
C LEU A 19 -4.53 -0.49 23.78
N ALA A 20 -5.81 -0.82 23.95
CA ALA A 20 -6.86 0.20 24.03
C ALA A 20 -6.64 1.17 25.19
N SER A 21 -6.62 2.46 24.88
CA SER A 21 -6.65 3.57 25.83
C SER A 21 -7.87 4.42 25.57
N TYR A 22 -8.85 4.39 26.48
CA TYR A 22 -10.13 5.08 26.28
C TYR A 22 -10.06 6.53 26.76
N ARG A 23 -10.53 7.44 25.90
CA ARG A 23 -10.52 8.89 26.12
C ARG A 23 -11.90 9.46 25.85
N ASP A 24 -12.25 10.58 26.48
CA ASP A 24 -13.50 11.28 26.15
C ASP A 24 -13.39 11.83 24.71
N PRO A 25 -14.28 11.42 23.78
CA PRO A 25 -14.23 11.86 22.39
C PRO A 25 -14.72 13.29 22.20
N LEU A 26 -15.15 13.98 23.27
CA LEU A 26 -15.71 15.35 23.31
C LEU A 26 -17.07 15.51 22.59
N ILE A 27 -17.39 14.60 21.67
CA ILE A 27 -18.66 14.53 20.95
C ILE A 27 -19.60 13.59 21.70
N SER A 28 -20.78 14.10 22.05
CA SER A 28 -21.75 13.38 22.88
C SER A 28 -22.21 12.05 22.27
N SER A 29 -22.40 11.98 20.95
CA SER A 29 -22.85 10.76 20.27
C SER A 29 -21.78 9.66 20.18
N TYR A 30 -20.51 10.00 20.41
CA TYR A 30 -19.39 9.04 20.39
C TYR A 30 -19.10 8.42 21.76
N ARG A 31 -19.61 9.02 22.84
CA ARG A 31 -19.45 8.52 24.20
C ARG A 31 -20.17 7.18 24.39
N GLY A 32 -19.57 6.29 25.17
CA GLY A 32 -20.07 4.93 25.40
C GLY A 32 -19.77 3.96 24.25
N ASN A 33 -18.90 4.34 23.31
CA ASN A 33 -18.46 3.47 22.22
C ASN A 33 -16.96 3.15 22.34
N PRO A 34 -16.59 1.94 22.82
CA PRO A 34 -15.19 1.59 23.03
C PRO A 34 -14.35 1.64 21.75
N LEU A 35 -14.98 1.47 20.58
CA LEU A 35 -14.28 1.50 19.29
C LEU A 35 -13.88 2.90 18.86
N ILE A 36 -14.59 3.94 19.34
CA ILE A 36 -14.29 5.35 19.04
C ILE A 36 -13.43 5.95 20.14
N GLU A 37 -13.73 5.67 21.41
CA GLU A 37 -13.00 6.20 22.56
C GLU A 37 -11.54 5.74 22.59
N ALA A 38 -11.22 4.62 21.94
CA ALA A 38 -9.85 4.12 21.81
C ALA A 38 -9.08 4.69 20.60
N LEU A 39 -9.73 5.46 19.71
CA LEU A 39 -9.05 6.09 18.58
C LEU A 39 -8.20 7.30 19.03
N PRO A 40 -7.23 7.73 18.21
CA PRO A 40 -6.59 9.03 18.36
C PRO A 40 -7.63 10.18 18.47
N PRO A 41 -7.26 11.31 19.11
CA PRO A 41 -8.14 12.48 19.14
C PRO A 41 -8.49 12.95 17.73
N ILE A 42 -9.62 13.66 17.62
CA ILE A 42 -9.97 14.35 16.37
C ILE A 42 -9.00 15.52 16.24
N LEU A 43 -8.26 15.54 15.13
CA LEU A 43 -7.21 16.53 14.89
C LEU A 43 -7.83 17.86 14.45
N SER A 44 -7.19 18.95 14.87
CA SER A 44 -7.30 20.24 14.21
C SER A 44 -6.52 20.25 12.89
N GLU A 45 -6.79 21.23 12.02
CA GLU A 45 -6.05 21.38 10.75
C GLU A 45 -4.53 21.54 10.97
N GLU A 46 -4.11 22.25 12.01
CA GLU A 46 -2.69 22.44 12.36
C GLU A 46 -2.00 21.14 12.77
N GLU A 47 -2.68 20.34 13.60
CA GLU A 47 -2.16 19.02 14.02
C GLU A 47 -2.11 18.06 12.83
N ALA A 48 -3.14 18.06 11.98
CA ALA A 48 -3.18 17.25 10.76
C ALA A 48 -2.04 17.63 9.80
N MET A 49 -1.80 18.92 9.56
CA MET A 49 -0.66 19.38 8.75
C MET A 49 0.66 18.86 9.32
N THR A 50 0.85 18.96 10.63
CA THR A 50 2.09 18.51 11.29
C THR A 50 2.32 17.00 11.15
N LEU A 51 1.26 16.19 11.28
CA LEU A 51 1.36 14.72 11.21
C LEU A 51 1.46 14.18 9.77
N LEU A 52 0.82 14.84 8.81
CA LEU A 52 0.84 14.45 7.39
C LEU A 52 2.13 14.87 6.68
N GLY A 53 2.79 15.90 7.20
CA GLY A 53 4.01 16.44 6.62
C GLY A 53 5.21 15.53 6.88
N HIS A 54 6.00 15.29 5.85
CA HIS A 54 7.28 14.60 6.01
C HIS A 54 8.39 15.39 5.34
N TYR A 55 9.27 15.94 6.18
CA TYR A 55 10.37 16.80 5.76
C TYR A 55 11.71 16.12 6.13
N PRO A 56 12.36 15.42 5.19
CA PRO A 56 13.66 14.81 5.44
C PRO A 56 14.67 15.81 6.00
N SER A 57 15.54 15.35 6.90
CA SER A 57 16.64 16.17 7.41
C SER A 57 17.48 16.71 6.26
N TYR A 58 17.82 17.99 6.35
CA TYR A 58 18.60 18.68 5.33
C TYR A 58 19.72 19.47 5.99
N ASP A 59 20.97 19.22 5.58
CA ASP A 59 22.13 19.99 6.02
C ASP A 59 22.78 20.68 4.81
N GLN A 60 22.93 22.00 4.89
CA GLN A 60 23.54 22.80 3.84
C GLN A 60 25.02 22.45 3.62
N ASN A 61 25.71 21.94 4.64
CA ASN A 61 27.12 21.51 4.52
C ASN A 61 27.27 20.30 3.60
N GLU A 62 26.22 19.50 3.42
CA GLU A 62 26.26 18.34 2.53
C GLU A 62 26.46 18.73 1.05
N ARG A 63 26.24 20.00 0.70
CA ARG A 63 26.53 20.56 -0.64
C ARG A 63 28.01 20.51 -1.00
N THR A 64 28.91 20.44 -0.01
CA THR A 64 30.36 20.39 -0.24
C THR A 64 30.90 18.96 -0.39
N LEU A 65 30.04 17.94 -0.22
CA LEU A 65 30.44 16.56 -0.35
C LEU A 65 30.84 16.22 -1.81
N PRO A 66 31.68 15.19 -2.02
CA PRO A 66 31.97 14.68 -3.34
C PRO A 66 30.71 14.31 -4.14
N ASN A 67 30.74 14.49 -5.47
CA ASN A 67 29.60 14.29 -6.37
C ASN A 67 28.90 12.95 -6.17
N HIS A 68 29.68 11.87 -5.98
CA HIS A 68 29.14 10.53 -5.80
C HIS A 68 28.26 10.41 -4.55
N LEU A 69 28.56 11.12 -3.45
CA LEU A 69 27.72 11.16 -2.25
C LEU A 69 26.49 12.06 -2.46
N ARG A 70 26.67 13.22 -3.10
CA ARG A 70 25.56 14.14 -3.40
C ARG A 70 24.48 13.49 -4.28
N PHE A 71 24.85 12.57 -5.17
CA PHE A 71 23.90 11.75 -5.94
C PHE A 71 23.02 10.82 -5.07
N HIS A 72 23.46 10.43 -3.87
CA HIS A 72 22.59 9.73 -2.93
C HIS A 72 21.62 10.70 -2.23
N LEU A 73 22.09 11.90 -1.90
CA LEU A 73 21.32 12.89 -1.15
C LEU A 73 20.19 13.54 -1.95
N VAL A 74 20.36 13.76 -3.25
CA VAL A 74 19.29 14.29 -4.12
C VAL A 74 18.01 13.45 -4.07
N ARG A 75 18.11 12.17 -3.70
CA ARG A 75 16.95 11.28 -3.52
C ARG A 75 16.09 11.62 -2.30
N ASN A 76 16.60 12.43 -1.36
CA ASN A 76 15.80 12.89 -0.23
C ASN A 76 14.56 13.67 -0.69
N ALA A 77 14.62 14.35 -1.84
CA ALA A 77 13.46 15.01 -2.43
C ALA A 77 12.30 14.03 -2.72
N LEU A 78 12.57 12.74 -2.98
CA LEU A 78 11.53 11.72 -3.21
C LEU A 78 10.79 11.31 -1.93
N LYS A 79 11.33 11.62 -0.75
CA LYS A 79 10.72 11.30 0.54
C LYS A 79 9.88 12.45 1.07
N PHE A 80 9.98 13.63 0.46
CA PHE A 80 9.30 14.82 0.93
C PHE A 80 7.79 14.74 0.65
N VAL A 81 6.99 15.12 1.65
CA VAL A 81 5.53 15.22 1.56
C VAL A 81 5.11 16.57 2.13
N GLU A 82 4.54 17.43 1.29
CA GLU A 82 3.90 18.69 1.69
C GLU A 82 2.42 18.45 1.98
N PRO A 83 1.93 18.76 3.20
CA PRO A 83 0.50 18.86 3.46
C PRO A 83 -0.10 19.98 2.61
N LEU A 84 -1.23 19.68 1.96
CA LEU A 84 -1.94 20.58 1.05
C LEU A 84 -3.42 20.55 1.45
N PRO A 85 -4.25 21.52 1.03
CA PRO A 85 -5.67 21.54 1.39
C PRO A 85 -6.41 20.23 1.08
N ILE A 86 -6.07 19.57 -0.03
CA ILE A 86 -6.64 18.25 -0.39
C ILE A 86 -6.29 17.13 0.60
N HIS A 87 -5.12 17.20 1.24
CA HIS A 87 -4.72 16.26 2.27
C HIS A 87 -5.57 16.43 3.55
N LEU A 88 -5.89 17.68 3.90
CA LEU A 88 -6.72 18.01 5.06
C LEU A 88 -8.19 17.61 4.86
N ASP A 89 -8.76 17.92 3.68
CA ASP A 89 -10.10 17.43 3.30
C ASP A 89 -10.15 15.90 3.37
N LEU A 90 -9.10 15.23 2.87
CA LEU A 90 -9.05 13.78 2.91
C LEU A 90 -8.93 13.21 4.34
N GLU A 91 -8.10 13.79 5.20
CA GLU A 91 -7.99 13.41 6.61
C GLU A 91 -9.35 13.53 7.30
N GLN A 92 -10.03 14.66 7.12
CA GLN A 92 -11.33 14.91 7.72
C GLN A 92 -12.37 13.87 7.28
N ARG A 93 -12.35 13.48 6.00
CA ARG A 93 -13.21 12.43 5.44
C ARG A 93 -12.93 11.09 6.10
N PHE A 94 -11.67 10.67 6.19
CA PHE A 94 -11.29 9.42 6.88
C PHE A 94 -11.71 9.44 8.35
N SER A 95 -11.42 10.54 9.05
CA SER A 95 -11.73 10.74 10.46
C SER A 95 -13.23 10.61 10.75
N CYS A 96 -14.07 11.29 9.96
CA CYS A 96 -15.52 11.19 10.05
C CYS A 96 -16.04 9.80 9.66
N MET A 97 -15.54 9.24 8.56
CA MET A 97 -15.98 7.95 8.02
C MET A 97 -15.72 6.80 9.01
N ILE A 98 -14.52 6.71 9.58
CA ILE A 98 -14.16 5.68 10.56
C ILE A 98 -15.05 5.79 11.80
N ARG A 99 -15.20 6.99 12.37
CA ARG A 99 -15.99 7.21 13.59
C ARG A 99 -17.49 6.98 13.38
N THR A 100 -18.06 7.48 12.29
CA THR A 100 -19.47 7.24 11.92
C THR A 100 -19.71 5.75 11.66
N GLY A 101 -18.75 5.08 11.00
CA GLY A 101 -18.80 3.64 10.77
C GLY A 101 -18.81 2.84 12.07
N TYR A 102 -18.10 3.30 13.11
CA TYR A 102 -18.12 2.67 14.43
C TYR A 102 -19.33 3.03 15.28
N GLU A 103 -19.84 4.25 15.16
CA GLU A 103 -21.07 4.68 15.82
C GLU A 103 -22.24 3.75 15.46
N ALA A 104 -22.38 3.44 14.18
CA ALA A 104 -23.40 2.52 13.68
C ALA A 104 -23.18 1.04 14.08
N ARG A 105 -21.98 0.69 14.57
CA ARG A 105 -21.54 -0.69 14.83
C ARG A 105 -21.02 -0.90 16.25
N ASN A 106 -21.54 -0.12 17.21
CA ASN A 106 -21.11 -0.23 18.60
C ASN A 106 -21.41 -1.67 19.15
N PRO A 107 -20.40 -2.45 19.54
CA PRO A 107 -20.58 -3.84 19.98
C PRO A 107 -21.34 -3.95 21.31
N LEU A 108 -21.41 -2.86 22.07
CA LEU A 108 -22.12 -2.83 23.35
C LEU A 108 -23.62 -2.62 23.20
N THR A 109 -24.10 -2.09 22.07
CA THR A 109 -25.55 -1.86 21.88
C THR A 109 -26.29 -3.19 21.63
N PRO A 110 -27.39 -3.47 22.36
CA PRO A 110 -28.18 -4.69 22.16
C PRO A 110 -28.75 -4.83 20.74
N GLU A 111 -29.14 -3.70 20.14
CA GLU A 111 -29.73 -3.61 18.80
C GLU A 111 -28.72 -4.09 17.75
N PHE A 112 -27.49 -3.55 17.80
CA PHE A 112 -26.43 -3.96 16.88
C PHE A 112 -26.13 -5.46 17.00
N ARG A 113 -26.00 -5.99 18.22
CA ARG A 113 -25.76 -7.42 18.45
C ARG A 113 -26.86 -8.31 17.87
N ARG A 114 -28.13 -7.94 18.06
CA ARG A 114 -29.29 -8.68 17.52
C ARG A 114 -29.34 -8.61 16.00
N ASP A 115 -29.16 -7.43 15.42
CA ASP A 115 -29.21 -7.24 13.97
C ASP A 115 -28.01 -7.88 13.27
N PHE A 116 -26.86 -7.88 13.93
CA PHE A 116 -25.66 -8.57 13.47
C PHE A 116 -25.90 -10.08 13.40
N GLN A 117 -26.39 -10.69 14.49
CA GLN A 117 -26.65 -12.13 14.52
C GLN A 117 -27.69 -12.55 13.46
N LYS A 118 -28.74 -11.74 13.28
CA LYS A 118 -29.74 -11.95 12.21
C LYS A 118 -29.13 -11.87 10.82
N ARG A 119 -28.29 -10.87 10.55
CA ARG A 119 -27.59 -10.71 9.26
C ARG A 119 -26.65 -11.86 8.96
N LEU A 120 -25.86 -12.31 9.94
CA LEU A 120 -25.00 -13.49 9.79
C LEU A 120 -25.81 -14.75 9.49
N ASN A 121 -26.88 -14.99 10.23
CA ASN A 121 -27.70 -16.19 10.03
C ASN A 121 -28.39 -16.19 8.65
N ALA A 122 -28.79 -15.02 8.16
CA ALA A 122 -29.38 -14.87 6.82
C ALA A 122 -28.35 -15.07 5.69
N LEU A 123 -27.08 -14.73 5.95
CA LEU A 123 -25.98 -14.97 5.01
C LEU A 123 -25.63 -16.47 4.87
N ASP A 124 -25.86 -17.28 5.91
CA ASP A 124 -25.56 -18.72 5.92
C ASP A 124 -26.62 -19.60 5.26
N PHE A 125 -27.89 -19.16 5.16
CA PHE A 125 -29.01 -20.05 4.81
C PHE A 125 -29.75 -19.81 3.49
N ASP A 126 -29.83 -18.60 2.92
CA ASP A 126 -30.54 -18.42 1.63
C ASP A 126 -30.28 -17.07 0.91
N GLY A 127 -29.18 -16.39 1.25
CA GLY A 127 -28.95 -15.01 0.81
C GLY A 127 -29.85 -14.03 1.56
N LEU A 128 -29.37 -12.78 1.66
CA LEU A 128 -30.05 -11.78 2.47
C LEU A 128 -31.31 -11.25 1.79
N PRO A 129 -32.43 -11.09 2.53
CA PRO A 129 -33.57 -10.35 2.03
C PRO A 129 -33.17 -8.88 1.78
N GLN A 130 -33.47 -8.36 0.59
CA GLN A 130 -33.13 -6.99 0.14
C GLN A 130 -33.68 -5.86 1.05
N ASN A 131 -34.58 -6.17 1.98
CA ASN A 131 -35.29 -5.19 2.80
C ASN A 131 -34.67 -4.98 4.19
N TYR A 132 -33.57 -5.65 4.54
CA TYR A 132 -32.90 -5.45 5.83
C TYR A 132 -31.91 -4.29 5.75
N LEU A 133 -32.40 -3.11 6.16
CA LEU A 133 -31.67 -1.93 6.64
C LEU A 133 -30.71 -1.27 5.64
N ARG A 134 -31.02 -0.02 5.29
CA ARG A 134 -30.03 0.93 4.75
C ARG A 134 -28.90 1.06 5.77
N SER A 135 -27.75 0.49 5.45
CA SER A 135 -26.52 0.79 6.16
C SER A 135 -26.24 2.29 6.11
N THR A 136 -25.83 2.86 7.24
CA THR A 136 -25.26 4.21 7.33
C THR A 136 -23.77 4.22 6.97
N ALA A 137 -23.18 3.06 6.65
CA ALA A 137 -21.77 2.98 6.32
C ALA A 137 -21.46 3.87 5.12
N THR A 138 -20.57 4.80 5.38
CA THR A 138 -20.14 5.79 4.42
C THR A 138 -18.90 5.28 3.70
N GLY A 139 -18.81 5.58 2.42
CA GLY A 139 -17.63 5.32 1.61
C GLY A 139 -17.51 6.42 0.58
N PHE A 140 -16.30 6.61 0.07
CA PHE A 140 -16.02 7.59 -0.97
C PHE A 140 -14.96 7.04 -1.93
N THR A 141 -14.86 7.68 -3.09
CA THR A 141 -13.85 7.33 -4.09
C THR A 141 -12.87 8.48 -4.27
N ILE A 142 -11.59 8.15 -4.37
CA ILE A 142 -10.50 9.05 -4.75
C ILE A 142 -10.10 8.69 -6.18
N ILE A 143 -10.34 9.61 -7.12
CA ILE A 143 -10.00 9.42 -8.53
C ILE A 143 -9.06 10.53 -8.95
N GLY A 144 -7.95 10.19 -9.61
CA GLY A 144 -7.04 11.21 -10.10
C GLY A 144 -5.94 10.68 -11.01
N ILE A 145 -5.17 11.58 -11.61
CA ILE A 145 -4.04 11.23 -12.48
C ILE A 145 -3.00 10.41 -11.70
N SER A 146 -2.29 9.49 -12.37
CA SER A 146 -1.17 8.79 -11.75
C SER A 146 -0.05 9.78 -11.37
N GLY A 147 0.57 9.60 -10.21
CA GLY A 147 1.66 10.45 -9.73
C GLY A 147 1.25 11.76 -9.03
N VAL A 148 -0.03 12.01 -8.76
CA VAL A 148 -0.46 13.20 -7.97
C VAL A 148 -0.34 13.03 -6.45
N GLY A 149 -0.06 11.80 -5.97
CA GLY A 149 0.15 11.51 -4.54
C GLY A 149 -1.00 10.80 -3.81
N LYS A 150 -2.03 10.30 -4.51
CA LYS A 150 -3.21 9.64 -3.90
C LYS A 150 -2.86 8.54 -2.89
N THR A 151 -2.10 7.53 -3.30
CA THR A 151 -1.72 6.40 -2.45
C THR A 151 -0.85 6.85 -1.28
N THR A 152 0.11 7.74 -1.52
CA THR A 152 0.96 8.33 -0.49
C THR A 152 0.15 9.09 0.56
N ALA A 153 -0.83 9.88 0.14
CA ALA A 153 -1.72 10.62 1.03
C ALA A 153 -2.58 9.69 1.88
N VAL A 154 -3.18 8.67 1.25
CA VAL A 154 -3.99 7.67 1.97
C VAL A 154 -3.13 6.95 3.01
N GLU A 155 -1.93 6.49 2.63
CA GLU A 155 -1.02 5.81 3.56
C GLU A 155 -0.56 6.73 4.71
N ALA A 156 -0.27 8.00 4.43
CA ALA A 156 0.05 8.99 5.46
C ALA A 156 -1.11 9.18 6.45
N ILE A 157 -2.34 9.31 5.96
CA ILE A 157 -3.52 9.44 6.82
C ILE A 157 -3.75 8.15 7.63
N LEU A 158 -3.66 6.98 7.01
CA LEU A 158 -3.83 5.71 7.72
C LEU A 158 -2.78 5.52 8.82
N SER A 159 -1.57 6.07 8.64
CA SER A 159 -0.49 6.00 9.63
C SER A 159 -0.76 6.78 10.92
N ILE A 160 -1.68 7.75 10.89
CA ILE A 160 -2.16 8.48 12.08
C ILE A 160 -2.91 7.53 13.02
N TYR A 161 -3.55 6.50 12.48
CA TYR A 161 -4.35 5.56 13.22
C TYR A 161 -3.56 4.27 13.49
N PRO A 162 -3.59 3.72 14.73
CA PRO A 162 -3.10 2.36 14.95
C PRO A 162 -3.88 1.41 14.05
N GLN A 163 -3.21 0.45 13.43
CA GLN A 163 -3.87 -0.49 12.53
C GLN A 163 -4.76 -1.46 13.30
N VAL A 164 -4.32 -1.86 14.50
CA VAL A 164 -5.08 -2.72 15.42
C VAL A 164 -5.09 -2.14 16.81
N ILE A 165 -6.26 -2.17 17.44
CA ILE A 165 -6.45 -1.84 18.85
C ILE A 165 -6.92 -3.10 19.58
N VAL A 166 -6.21 -3.45 20.66
CA VAL A 166 -6.49 -4.63 21.48
C VAL A 166 -7.23 -4.19 22.74
N HIS A 167 -8.49 -4.61 22.85
CA HIS A 167 -9.32 -4.37 24.01
C HIS A 167 -9.25 -5.58 24.95
N SER A 168 -9.11 -5.29 26.24
CA SER A 168 -9.20 -6.30 27.31
C SER A 168 -10.33 -5.99 28.30
N HIS A 169 -10.50 -4.71 28.64
CA HIS A 169 -11.50 -4.21 29.58
C HIS A 169 -12.08 -2.90 29.04
N TYR A 170 -13.31 -2.57 29.42
CA TYR A 170 -13.95 -1.27 29.14
C TYR A 170 -14.85 -0.87 30.31
N GLY A 171 -14.50 0.20 31.01
CA GLY A 171 -15.06 0.50 32.33
C GLY A 171 -14.86 -0.68 33.29
N ASP A 172 -15.91 -1.07 34.00
CA ASP A 172 -15.90 -2.17 34.97
C ASP A 172 -16.20 -3.56 34.34
N ARG A 173 -16.02 -3.71 33.02
CA ARG A 173 -16.42 -4.93 32.30
C ARG A 173 -15.27 -5.50 31.49
N ASP A 174 -15.18 -6.83 31.46
CA ASP A 174 -14.34 -7.55 30.51
C ASP A 174 -14.83 -7.27 29.09
N PHE A 175 -13.92 -6.82 28.23
CA PHE A 175 -14.21 -6.50 26.84
C PHE A 175 -13.03 -6.94 25.98
N THR A 176 -13.00 -8.22 25.63
CA THR A 176 -11.95 -8.81 24.79
C THR A 176 -12.33 -8.68 23.31
N LEU A 177 -11.63 -7.81 22.60
CA LEU A 177 -11.85 -7.57 21.17
C LEU A 177 -10.54 -7.14 20.51
N MET A 178 -10.32 -7.62 19.29
CA MET A 178 -9.28 -7.10 18.39
C MET A 178 -9.98 -6.21 17.36
N GLN A 179 -9.86 -4.90 17.51
CA GLN A 179 -10.39 -3.92 16.58
C GLN A 179 -9.37 -3.67 15.47
N ILE A 180 -9.75 -3.84 14.21
CA ILE A 180 -8.95 -3.39 13.06
C ILE A 180 -9.44 -2.00 12.67
N VAL A 181 -8.63 -0.96 12.81
CA VAL A 181 -9.03 0.40 12.44
C VAL A 181 -9.10 0.56 10.92
N TRP A 182 -8.13 -0.01 10.21
CA TRP A 182 -8.09 0.05 8.77
C TRP A 182 -7.44 -1.19 8.15
N LEU A 183 -7.87 -1.53 6.93
CA LEU A 183 -7.28 -2.55 6.09
C LEU A 183 -7.13 -1.99 4.68
N LYS A 184 -5.90 -1.97 4.14
CA LYS A 184 -5.63 -1.55 2.76
C LYS A 184 -5.30 -2.77 1.91
N LEU A 185 -5.93 -2.89 0.75
CA LEU A 185 -5.71 -3.93 -0.24
C LEU A 185 -5.53 -3.29 -1.62
N ASP A 186 -4.68 -3.86 -2.44
CA ASP A 186 -4.63 -3.50 -3.86
C ASP A 186 -5.59 -4.38 -4.66
N CYS A 187 -6.27 -3.79 -5.64
CA CYS A 187 -7.08 -4.55 -6.58
C CYS A 187 -6.19 -5.52 -7.37
N PRO A 188 -6.50 -6.83 -7.44
CA PRO A 188 -5.73 -7.77 -8.24
C PRO A 188 -5.60 -7.32 -9.69
N PHE A 189 -4.43 -7.51 -10.30
CA PHE A 189 -4.16 -7.16 -11.71
C PHE A 189 -5.16 -7.79 -12.67
N ASP A 190 -5.61 -9.03 -12.40
CA ASP A 190 -6.59 -9.73 -13.25
C ASP A 190 -8.05 -9.29 -12.99
N GLY A 191 -8.27 -8.31 -12.11
CA GLY A 191 -9.59 -7.83 -11.71
C GLY A 191 -10.46 -8.92 -11.08
N SER A 192 -9.86 -9.94 -10.45
CA SER A 192 -10.59 -11.08 -9.88
C SER A 192 -11.21 -10.77 -8.51
N ILE A 193 -12.54 -10.83 -8.41
CA ILE A 193 -13.26 -10.68 -7.13
C ILE A 193 -12.83 -11.78 -6.15
N LYS A 194 -12.66 -13.01 -6.64
CA LYS A 194 -12.18 -14.12 -5.80
C LYS A 194 -10.76 -13.84 -5.31
N GLY A 195 -9.89 -13.30 -6.16
CA GLY A 195 -8.55 -12.87 -5.76
C GLY A 195 -8.61 -11.84 -4.64
N LEU A 196 -9.46 -10.82 -4.79
CA LEU A 196 -9.65 -9.78 -3.77
C LEU A 196 -10.16 -10.36 -2.43
N CYS A 197 -11.11 -11.29 -2.47
CA CYS A 197 -11.60 -11.97 -1.28
C CYS A 197 -10.51 -12.76 -0.56
N LEU A 198 -9.65 -13.46 -1.31
CA LEU A 198 -8.53 -14.21 -0.74
C LEU A 198 -7.48 -13.27 -0.14
N ASN A 199 -7.19 -12.17 -0.82
CA ASN A 199 -6.28 -11.13 -0.32
C ASN A 199 -6.79 -10.52 0.99
N PHE A 200 -8.10 -10.28 1.10
CA PHE A 200 -8.72 -9.83 2.35
C PHE A 200 -8.46 -10.79 3.51
N PHE A 201 -8.75 -12.09 3.34
CA PHE A 201 -8.54 -13.06 4.43
C PHE A 201 -7.07 -13.20 4.79
N GLN A 202 -6.18 -13.17 3.80
CA GLN A 202 -4.74 -13.25 4.04
C GLN A 202 -4.23 -11.99 4.76
N ALA A 203 -4.72 -10.80 4.41
CA ALA A 203 -4.33 -9.56 5.08
C ALA A 203 -4.78 -9.53 6.55
N VAL A 204 -5.98 -10.05 6.86
CA VAL A 204 -6.42 -10.22 8.25
C VAL A 204 -5.57 -11.25 8.99
N ASP A 205 -5.22 -12.37 8.36
CA ASP A 205 -4.34 -13.39 8.95
C ASP A 205 -2.93 -12.85 9.22
N ASP A 206 -2.37 -12.06 8.30
CA ASP A 206 -1.05 -11.42 8.44
C ASP A 206 -1.01 -10.40 9.59
N LEU A 207 -2.17 -9.81 9.90
CA LEU A 207 -2.33 -8.78 10.93
C LEU A 207 -2.60 -9.36 12.31
N LEU A 208 -3.47 -10.38 12.39
CA LEU A 208 -3.96 -10.93 13.66
C LEU A 208 -3.42 -12.33 14.00
N GLY A 209 -2.65 -12.95 13.10
CA GLY A 209 -2.18 -14.33 13.27
C GLY A 209 -3.31 -15.38 13.18
N THR A 210 -4.42 -15.04 12.52
CA THR A 210 -5.58 -15.91 12.35
C THR A 210 -5.36 -16.94 11.22
N ASN A 211 -6.41 -17.70 10.89
CA ASN A 211 -6.35 -18.75 9.85
C ASN A 211 -7.53 -18.67 8.86
N TYR A 212 -8.08 -17.49 8.61
CA TYR A 212 -9.20 -17.27 7.69
C TYR A 212 -8.85 -17.63 6.24
N SER A 213 -7.66 -17.29 5.76
CA SER A 213 -7.17 -17.66 4.43
C SER A 213 -7.13 -19.18 4.28
N LYS A 214 -6.72 -19.90 5.33
CA LYS A 214 -6.75 -21.36 5.34
C LYS A 214 -8.17 -21.93 5.39
N ASN A 215 -9.06 -21.33 6.17
CA ASN A 215 -10.42 -21.82 6.40
C ASN A 215 -11.35 -21.55 5.21
N TYR A 216 -11.24 -20.38 4.59
CA TYR A 216 -12.10 -19.91 3.51
C TYR A 216 -11.42 -19.92 2.14
N GLY A 217 -10.09 -20.00 2.09
CA GLY A 217 -9.33 -20.12 0.83
C GLY A 217 -9.08 -21.56 0.39
N ARG A 218 -9.20 -22.55 1.29
CA ARG A 218 -9.12 -23.98 0.92
C ARG A 218 -10.50 -24.52 0.53
N GLY A 219 -10.79 -24.54 -0.76
CA GLY A 219 -12.01 -25.14 -1.30
C GLY A 219 -12.42 -24.55 -2.65
N ARG A 220 -13.40 -25.18 -3.30
CA ARG A 220 -14.04 -24.64 -4.52
C ARG A 220 -15.15 -23.64 -4.17
N PHE A 221 -14.91 -22.75 -3.21
CA PHE A 221 -15.88 -21.72 -2.85
C PHE A 221 -16.07 -20.75 -4.02
N THR A 222 -17.33 -20.42 -4.29
CA THR A 222 -17.73 -19.37 -5.25
C THR A 222 -17.57 -17.99 -4.59
N VAL A 223 -17.56 -16.93 -5.40
CA VAL A 223 -17.51 -15.55 -4.88
C VAL A 223 -18.70 -15.27 -3.96
N ASP A 224 -19.90 -15.71 -4.33
CA ASP A 224 -21.11 -15.53 -3.54
C ASP A 224 -21.04 -16.21 -2.16
N GLN A 225 -20.25 -17.28 -2.03
CA GLN A 225 -19.98 -17.94 -0.74
C GLN A 225 -18.91 -17.21 0.07
N LEU A 226 -17.95 -16.52 -0.56
CA LEU A 226 -16.87 -15.81 0.13
C LEU A 226 -17.35 -14.49 0.74
N ILE A 227 -18.31 -13.80 0.12
CA ILE A 227 -18.84 -12.52 0.60
C ILE A 227 -19.41 -12.62 2.03
N PRO A 228 -20.28 -13.60 2.35
CA PRO A 228 -20.69 -13.91 3.72
C PRO A 228 -19.54 -14.03 4.72
N TYR A 229 -18.46 -14.71 4.33
CA TYR A 229 -17.32 -14.92 5.21
C TYR A 229 -16.51 -13.64 5.43
N ILE A 230 -16.36 -12.79 4.40
CA ILE A 230 -15.78 -11.45 4.56
C ILE A 230 -16.63 -10.64 5.54
N ALA A 231 -17.95 -10.67 5.37
CA ALA A 231 -18.88 -9.95 6.24
C ALA A 231 -18.69 -10.33 7.71
N ARG A 232 -18.60 -11.63 7.95
CA ARG A 232 -18.38 -12.20 9.28
C ARG A 232 -17.05 -11.76 9.85
N VAL A 233 -15.96 -11.91 9.11
CA VAL A 233 -14.60 -11.54 9.59
C VAL A 233 -14.50 -10.05 9.85
N ALA A 234 -15.00 -9.21 8.94
CA ALA A 234 -14.96 -7.76 9.10
C ALA A 234 -15.75 -7.27 10.30
N SER A 235 -16.87 -7.92 10.60
CA SER A 235 -17.68 -7.57 11.76
C SER A 235 -17.09 -8.10 13.07
N LEU A 236 -16.53 -9.32 13.07
CA LEU A 236 -15.87 -9.90 14.23
C LEU A 236 -14.70 -9.03 14.72
N HIS A 237 -13.94 -8.44 13.80
CA HIS A 237 -12.81 -7.57 14.12
C HIS A 237 -13.13 -6.09 14.02
N CYS A 238 -14.40 -5.73 13.87
CA CYS A 238 -14.85 -4.33 13.75
C CYS A 238 -13.95 -3.52 12.79
N ILE A 239 -13.83 -3.92 11.53
CA ILE A 239 -12.98 -3.21 10.55
C ILE A 239 -13.52 -1.80 10.35
N GLY A 240 -12.74 -0.78 10.70
CA GLY A 240 -13.13 0.64 10.65
C GLY A 240 -13.18 1.21 9.23
N ALA A 241 -12.19 0.92 8.41
CA ALA A 241 -12.14 1.29 6.99
C ALA A 241 -11.49 0.18 6.15
N LEU A 242 -12.08 -0.10 4.98
CA LEU A 242 -11.50 -0.96 3.96
C LEU A 242 -11.10 -0.10 2.76
N VAL A 243 -9.80 0.08 2.55
CA VAL A 243 -9.24 0.82 1.41
C VAL A 243 -8.89 -0.16 0.31
N ILE A 244 -9.41 0.06 -0.90
CA ILE A 244 -9.08 -0.71 -2.10
C ILE A 244 -8.39 0.23 -3.08
N ASP A 245 -7.09 0.01 -3.31
CA ASP A 245 -6.26 0.80 -4.22
C ASP A 245 -6.24 0.19 -5.63
N GLU A 246 -5.78 0.98 -6.61
CA GLU A 246 -5.61 0.57 -8.01
C GLU A 246 -6.87 -0.02 -8.66
N ILE A 247 -8.05 0.54 -8.34
CA ILE A 247 -9.35 0.04 -8.85
C ILE A 247 -9.50 0.10 -10.38
N GLN A 248 -8.59 0.75 -11.11
CA GLN A 248 -8.60 0.69 -12.57
C GLN A 248 -8.30 -0.72 -13.12
N HIS A 249 -7.67 -1.62 -12.34
CA HIS A 249 -7.49 -3.03 -12.73
C HIS A 249 -8.82 -3.78 -12.90
N LEU A 250 -9.93 -3.22 -12.42
CA LEU A 250 -11.27 -3.71 -12.74
C LEU A 250 -11.58 -3.72 -14.25
N ASN A 251 -10.95 -2.85 -15.04
CA ASN A 251 -11.11 -2.84 -16.51
C ASN A 251 -10.50 -4.08 -17.17
N GLU A 252 -9.55 -4.74 -16.50
CA GLU A 252 -8.88 -5.95 -17.00
C GLU A 252 -9.69 -7.21 -16.72
N ALA A 253 -10.76 -7.10 -15.92
CA ALA A 253 -11.67 -8.20 -15.65
C ALA A 253 -12.41 -8.64 -16.93
N LYS A 254 -12.51 -9.96 -17.14
CA LYS A 254 -13.25 -10.57 -18.26
C LYS A 254 -14.69 -10.01 -18.36
N SER A 255 -15.23 -9.91 -19.58
CA SER A 255 -16.53 -9.28 -19.90
C SER A 255 -17.60 -9.44 -18.81
N GLY A 256 -17.97 -8.33 -18.16
CA GLY A 256 -18.99 -8.26 -17.10
C GLY A 256 -18.47 -8.44 -15.67
N GLY A 257 -17.18 -8.75 -15.48
CA GLY A 257 -16.53 -8.88 -14.17
C GLY A 257 -16.48 -7.56 -13.38
N SER A 258 -16.26 -6.45 -14.07
CA SER A 258 -16.24 -5.10 -13.48
C SER A 258 -17.58 -4.73 -12.81
N LYS A 259 -18.72 -5.03 -13.45
CA LYS A 259 -20.06 -4.84 -12.87
C LYS A 259 -20.29 -5.73 -11.65
N LYS A 260 -19.84 -6.98 -11.69
CA LYS A 260 -19.94 -7.88 -10.53
C LYS A 260 -19.09 -7.38 -9.36
N MET A 261 -17.89 -6.85 -9.62
CA MET A 261 -17.07 -6.31 -8.54
C MET A 261 -17.64 -5.02 -7.97
N LEU A 262 -18.26 -4.18 -8.79
CA LEU A 262 -18.98 -3.01 -8.31
C LEU A 262 -20.11 -3.41 -7.36
N ASN A 263 -20.92 -4.39 -7.75
CA ASN A 263 -21.98 -4.95 -6.90
C ASN A 263 -21.42 -5.55 -5.60
N PHE A 264 -20.24 -6.18 -5.67
CA PHE A 264 -19.53 -6.66 -4.48
C PHE A 264 -19.23 -5.51 -3.51
N PHE A 265 -18.67 -4.38 -3.97
CA PHE A 265 -18.43 -3.21 -3.10
C PHE A 265 -19.73 -2.59 -2.57
N VAL A 266 -20.78 -2.48 -3.40
CA VAL A 266 -22.12 -2.06 -2.94
C VAL A 266 -22.56 -2.95 -1.79
N GLN A 267 -22.41 -4.27 -1.93
CA GLN A 267 -22.80 -5.23 -0.91
C GLN A 267 -21.96 -5.06 0.37
N LEU A 268 -20.64 -4.83 0.28
CA LEU A 268 -19.83 -4.57 1.48
C LEU A 268 -20.34 -3.33 2.26
N VAL A 269 -20.68 -2.25 1.56
CA VAL A 269 -21.14 -1.01 2.18
C VAL A 269 -22.58 -1.15 2.71
N ASN A 270 -23.51 -1.56 1.84
CA ASN A 270 -24.94 -1.53 2.13
C ASN A 270 -25.40 -2.67 3.02
N THR A 271 -24.81 -3.84 2.86
CA THR A 271 -25.25 -5.05 3.56
C THR A 271 -24.46 -5.27 4.84
N ILE A 272 -23.14 -5.15 4.75
CA ILE A 272 -22.25 -5.49 5.87
C ILE A 272 -22.02 -4.26 6.75
N GLY A 273 -22.07 -3.07 6.17
CA GLY A 273 -21.84 -1.82 6.90
C GLY A 273 -20.37 -1.51 7.15
N ILE A 274 -19.48 -2.00 6.28
CA ILE A 274 -18.06 -1.65 6.33
C ILE A 274 -17.88 -0.35 5.53
N PRO A 275 -17.24 0.67 6.09
CA PRO A 275 -16.80 1.82 5.32
C PRO A 275 -15.74 1.43 4.28
N VAL A 276 -15.99 1.72 3.01
CA VAL A 276 -15.10 1.36 1.89
C VAL A 276 -14.60 2.61 1.18
N VAL A 277 -13.28 2.73 1.03
CA VAL A 277 -12.63 3.77 0.22
C VAL A 277 -12.05 3.12 -1.02
N LEU A 278 -12.40 3.65 -2.18
CA LEU A 278 -11.86 3.18 -3.46
C LEU A 278 -10.87 4.22 -4.00
N VAL A 279 -9.67 3.80 -4.38
CA VAL A 279 -8.61 4.67 -4.90
C VAL A 279 -8.19 4.17 -6.28
N GLY A 280 -8.14 5.06 -7.26
CA GLY A 280 -7.71 4.68 -8.60
C GLY A 280 -7.56 5.85 -9.58
N THR A 281 -7.25 5.52 -10.83
CA THR A 281 -7.04 6.53 -11.88
C THR A 281 -8.33 6.89 -12.62
N TYR A 282 -8.29 7.90 -13.49
CA TYR A 282 -9.44 8.31 -14.32
C TYR A 282 -10.03 7.18 -15.16
N LYS A 283 -9.26 6.13 -15.48
CA LYS A 283 -9.74 4.91 -16.13
C LYS A 283 -10.84 4.19 -15.36
N ALA A 284 -10.88 4.35 -14.04
CA ALA A 284 -11.89 3.72 -13.20
C ALA A 284 -13.26 4.45 -13.25
N ILE A 285 -13.32 5.71 -13.74
CA ILE A 285 -14.57 6.49 -13.81
C ILE A 285 -15.66 5.76 -14.61
N SER A 286 -15.29 5.13 -15.72
CA SER A 286 -16.22 4.44 -16.63
C SER A 286 -16.95 3.29 -15.91
N ILE A 287 -16.23 2.57 -15.05
CA ILE A 287 -16.72 1.42 -14.28
C ILE A 287 -17.58 1.87 -13.10
N LEU A 288 -17.24 3.01 -12.50
CA LEU A 288 -17.92 3.56 -11.33
C LEU A 288 -19.26 4.24 -11.67
N SER A 289 -19.85 3.99 -12.83
CA SER A 289 -21.12 4.56 -13.28
C SER A 289 -22.35 3.80 -12.71
N GLY A 290 -23.51 4.46 -12.62
CA GLY A 290 -24.78 3.84 -12.20
C GLY A 290 -25.05 3.76 -10.68
N GLU A 291 -25.45 2.58 -10.19
CA GLU A 291 -25.94 2.33 -8.81
C GLU A 291 -24.90 2.64 -7.71
N PHE A 292 -23.61 2.48 -8.00
CA PHE A 292 -22.55 2.83 -7.05
C PHE A 292 -22.44 4.35 -6.83
N ARG A 293 -22.80 5.18 -7.83
CA ARG A 293 -22.91 6.65 -7.60
C ARG A 293 -24.08 6.98 -6.68
N GLN A 294 -25.18 6.22 -6.72
CA GLN A 294 -26.33 6.45 -5.84
C GLN A 294 -26.00 6.09 -4.39
N THR A 295 -25.28 4.98 -4.19
CA THR A 295 -24.78 4.56 -2.86
C THR A 295 -23.84 5.62 -2.25
N ARG A 296 -23.01 6.29 -3.07
CA ARG A 296 -22.11 7.37 -2.66
C ARG A 296 -22.78 8.73 -2.41
N ARG A 297 -23.92 9.01 -3.05
CA ARG A 297 -24.71 10.22 -2.74
C ARG A 297 -25.51 10.08 -1.45
N ALA A 298 -25.88 8.86 -1.09
CA ALA A 298 -26.58 8.58 0.17
C ALA A 298 -25.66 8.70 1.40
N SER A 299 -24.34 8.52 1.24
CA SER A 299 -23.34 8.59 2.33
C SER A 299 -22.84 10.01 2.67
N GLY A 300 -23.24 11.04 1.91
CA GLY A 300 -23.00 12.45 2.22
C GLY A 300 -21.55 12.98 2.06
N GLN A 301 -20.55 12.11 1.89
CA GLN A 301 -19.14 12.54 1.81
C GLN A 301 -18.67 12.90 0.39
N GLY A 302 -19.33 12.43 -0.68
CA GLY A 302 -19.00 12.79 -2.07
C GLY A 302 -17.71 12.17 -2.62
N ASP A 303 -17.54 12.19 -3.95
CA ASP A 303 -16.32 11.72 -4.63
C ASP A 303 -15.22 12.81 -4.56
N LEU A 304 -13.98 12.42 -4.28
CA LEU A 304 -12.81 13.29 -4.34
C LEU A 304 -12.12 13.12 -5.70
N VAL A 305 -12.20 14.15 -6.55
CA VAL A 305 -11.42 14.24 -7.78
C VAL A 305 -10.10 14.92 -7.46
N TRP A 306 -9.03 14.15 -7.48
CA TRP A 306 -7.67 14.60 -7.21
C TRP A 306 -6.95 14.86 -8.54
N ASP A 307 -7.15 16.05 -9.08
CA ASP A 307 -6.45 16.46 -10.30
C ASP A 307 -5.02 16.95 -10.02
N ARG A 308 -4.28 17.27 -11.08
CA ARG A 308 -3.00 17.98 -11.01
C ARG A 308 -3.18 19.34 -10.30
N MET A 309 -2.09 19.85 -9.75
CA MET A 309 -2.09 21.18 -9.17
C MET A 309 -2.32 22.23 -10.26
N GLU A 310 -3.12 23.24 -9.94
CA GLU A 310 -3.19 24.46 -10.75
C GLU A 310 -1.94 25.31 -10.48
N GLN A 311 -1.68 26.28 -11.36
CA GLN A 311 -0.58 27.20 -11.14
C GLN A 311 -1.04 28.35 -10.26
N ASP A 312 -1.17 28.06 -8.98
CA ASP A 312 -1.70 28.97 -7.96
C ASP A 312 -0.79 29.00 -6.71
N ASP A 313 -1.27 29.65 -5.65
CA ASP A 313 -0.56 29.76 -4.37
C ASP A 313 -0.24 28.38 -3.74
N VAL A 314 -1.05 27.35 -4.03
CA VAL A 314 -0.82 25.99 -3.54
C VAL A 314 0.38 25.36 -4.25
N TRP A 315 0.50 25.57 -5.56
CA TRP A 315 1.68 25.16 -6.33
C TRP A 315 2.94 25.89 -5.86
N ASP A 316 2.85 27.20 -5.63
CA ASP A 316 4.01 27.97 -5.18
C ASP A 316 4.48 27.50 -3.79
N LEU A 317 3.57 27.24 -2.85
CA LEU A 317 3.90 26.63 -1.55
C LEU A 317 4.63 25.29 -1.72
N PHE A 318 4.10 24.41 -2.57
CA PHE A 318 4.70 23.09 -2.83
C PHE A 318 6.11 23.20 -3.41
N VAL A 319 6.31 24.08 -4.40
CA VAL A 319 7.63 24.26 -5.03
C VAL A 319 8.59 24.94 -4.06
N GLU A 320 8.17 25.90 -3.26
CA GLU A 320 8.99 26.54 -2.23
C GLU A 320 9.52 25.52 -1.22
N SER A 321 8.65 24.63 -0.72
CA SER A 321 9.03 23.57 0.20
C SER A 321 9.97 22.54 -0.46
N LEU A 322 9.71 22.16 -1.72
CA LEU A 322 10.60 21.29 -2.50
C LEU A 322 11.98 21.93 -2.76
N TRP A 323 12.03 23.25 -2.99
CA TRP A 323 13.25 23.97 -3.36
C TRP A 323 14.28 24.08 -2.23
N ARG A 324 13.90 23.71 -1.00
CA ARG A 324 14.80 23.62 0.16
C ARG A 324 15.87 22.54 -0.04
N TYR A 325 15.56 21.48 -0.78
CA TYR A 325 16.42 20.31 -0.94
C TYR A 325 17.45 20.48 -2.07
N GLN A 326 18.39 21.41 -1.90
CA GLN A 326 19.46 21.67 -2.86
C GLN A 326 20.79 21.03 -2.44
N TYR A 327 21.29 20.09 -3.23
CA TYR A 327 22.58 19.41 -3.04
C TYR A 327 23.62 19.80 -4.11
N ILE A 328 23.38 20.91 -4.80
CA ILE A 328 24.32 21.55 -5.71
C ILE A 328 25.25 22.51 -4.95
N SER A 329 26.48 22.68 -5.42
CA SER A 329 27.48 23.52 -4.76
C SER A 329 27.23 25.03 -4.97
N LYS A 330 26.51 25.44 -6.02
CA LYS A 330 26.07 26.83 -6.24
C LYS A 330 24.54 26.93 -6.10
N PRO A 331 24.02 26.90 -4.86
CA PRO A 331 22.57 26.95 -4.63
C PRO A 331 21.96 28.21 -5.24
N CYS A 332 20.74 28.09 -5.75
CA CYS A 332 19.99 29.21 -6.31
C CYS A 332 18.67 29.40 -5.56
N PRO A 333 18.30 30.65 -5.19
CA PRO A 333 16.96 30.91 -4.65
C PRO A 333 15.90 30.56 -5.70
N LEU A 334 14.72 30.14 -5.24
CA LEU A 334 13.58 29.93 -6.13
C LEU A 334 13.22 31.28 -6.75
N LYS A 335 13.21 31.33 -8.08
CA LYS A 335 12.71 32.49 -8.84
C LYS A 335 11.36 32.14 -9.47
N PRO A 336 10.45 33.11 -9.64
CA PRO A 336 9.15 32.85 -10.27
C PRO A 336 9.27 32.15 -11.63
N GLU A 337 10.29 32.49 -12.42
CA GLU A 337 10.53 31.88 -13.73
C GLU A 337 10.87 30.38 -13.61
N LEU A 338 11.58 29.98 -12.56
CA LEU A 338 11.92 28.56 -12.33
C LEU A 338 10.69 27.75 -11.89
N SER A 339 9.84 28.32 -11.04
CA SER A 339 8.53 27.71 -10.69
C SER A 339 7.67 27.55 -11.94
N GLN A 340 7.56 28.60 -12.76
CA GLN A 340 6.82 28.59 -14.03
C GLN A 340 7.34 27.55 -15.01
N VAL A 341 8.67 27.42 -15.19
CA VAL A 341 9.26 26.43 -16.09
C VAL A 341 9.04 25.01 -15.56
N LEU A 342 9.14 24.79 -14.24
CA LEU A 342 8.84 23.50 -13.65
C LEU A 342 7.37 23.12 -13.86
N TYR A 343 6.44 24.06 -13.67
CA TYR A 343 5.03 23.86 -13.96
C TYR A 343 4.80 23.55 -15.44
N ASP A 344 5.37 24.34 -16.36
CA ASP A 344 5.20 24.16 -17.81
C ASP A 344 5.63 22.76 -18.29
N VAL A 345 6.70 22.20 -17.73
CA VAL A 345 7.20 20.88 -18.16
C VAL A 345 6.53 19.71 -17.46
N THR A 346 5.83 19.92 -16.34
CA THR A 346 5.21 18.86 -15.53
C THR A 346 3.68 18.93 -15.47
N GLN A 347 3.12 20.06 -15.88
CA GLN A 347 1.69 20.38 -15.84
C GLN A 347 1.08 20.24 -14.44
N GLY A 348 1.85 20.47 -13.37
CA GLY A 348 1.35 20.39 -11.99
C GLY A 348 1.23 18.96 -11.44
N ILE A 349 1.79 17.95 -12.11
CA ILE A 349 1.88 16.58 -11.57
C ILE A 349 3.04 16.53 -10.56
N THR A 350 2.72 16.32 -9.29
CA THR A 350 3.67 16.40 -8.16
C THR A 350 4.84 15.42 -8.29
N ASP A 351 4.61 14.16 -8.63
CA ASP A 351 5.67 13.16 -8.85
C ASP A 351 6.67 13.59 -9.94
N PHE A 352 6.17 14.21 -11.02
CA PHE A 352 7.02 14.75 -12.06
C PHE A 352 7.79 15.98 -11.63
N ALA A 353 7.17 16.88 -10.87
CA ALA A 353 7.85 18.06 -10.32
C ALA A 353 9.04 17.64 -9.45
N VAL A 354 8.83 16.72 -8.50
CA VAL A 354 9.89 16.19 -7.63
C VAL A 354 10.99 15.51 -8.44
N LYS A 355 10.63 14.62 -9.37
CA LYS A 355 11.61 13.87 -10.15
C LYS A 355 12.39 14.76 -11.13
N VAL A 356 11.73 15.67 -11.84
CA VAL A 356 12.41 16.62 -12.73
C VAL A 356 13.37 17.51 -11.93
N TYR A 357 12.96 18.00 -10.76
CA TYR A 357 13.83 18.78 -9.89
C TYR A 357 15.05 17.99 -9.40
N MET A 358 14.85 16.76 -8.91
CA MET A 358 15.93 15.86 -8.52
C MET A 358 16.90 15.60 -9.69
N LEU A 359 16.37 15.26 -10.87
CA LEU A 359 17.19 14.94 -12.05
C LEU A 359 17.90 16.18 -12.62
N ALA A 360 17.32 17.37 -12.47
CA ALA A 360 17.98 18.64 -12.79
C ALA A 360 19.22 18.86 -11.93
N GLN A 361 19.13 18.57 -10.62
CA GLN A 361 20.30 18.61 -9.74
C GLN A 361 21.35 17.57 -10.14
N VAL A 362 20.94 16.32 -10.42
CA VAL A 362 21.86 15.27 -10.91
C VAL A 362 22.61 15.73 -12.16
N ARG A 363 21.90 16.31 -13.14
CA ARG A 363 22.51 16.81 -14.37
C ARG A 363 23.42 18.01 -14.11
N ALA A 364 23.04 18.91 -13.22
CA ALA A 364 23.88 20.06 -12.85
C ALA A 364 25.20 19.63 -12.21
N ILE A 365 25.17 18.62 -11.33
CA ILE A 365 26.35 18.02 -10.69
C ILE A 365 27.23 17.29 -11.73
N ALA A 366 26.61 16.43 -12.55
CA ALA A 366 27.36 15.61 -13.52
C ALA A 366 28.04 16.43 -14.63
N THR A 367 27.47 17.58 -14.99
CA THR A 367 28.03 18.49 -16.01
C THR A 367 28.97 19.55 -15.43
N GLY A 368 29.12 19.62 -14.09
CA GLY A 368 29.91 20.65 -13.43
C GLY A 368 29.31 22.07 -13.46
N LYS A 369 28.11 22.24 -14.04
CA LYS A 369 27.40 23.54 -14.02
C LYS A 369 27.01 23.96 -12.61
N GLU A 370 26.67 22.98 -11.76
CA GLU A 370 26.45 23.14 -10.32
C GLU A 370 25.35 24.14 -9.94
N SER A 371 24.42 24.45 -10.86
CA SER A 371 23.27 25.33 -10.63
C SER A 371 22.05 24.81 -11.39
N VAL A 372 20.84 24.93 -10.83
CA VAL A 372 19.59 24.58 -11.52
C VAL A 372 19.11 25.80 -12.32
N THR A 373 19.06 25.65 -13.64
CA THR A 373 18.62 26.69 -14.58
C THR A 373 17.41 26.20 -15.40
N GLU A 374 16.68 27.13 -16.02
CA GLU A 374 15.57 26.81 -16.93
C GLU A 374 16.00 25.83 -18.04
N SER A 375 17.18 26.05 -18.62
CA SER A 375 17.72 25.19 -19.67
C SER A 375 17.99 23.75 -19.19
N ILE A 376 18.43 23.57 -17.94
CA ILE A 376 18.62 22.24 -17.35
C ILE A 376 17.27 21.58 -17.09
N ILE A 377 16.30 22.30 -16.50
CA ILE A 377 14.95 21.77 -16.22
C ILE A 377 14.30 21.28 -17.53
N ARG A 378 14.27 22.13 -18.56
CA ARG A 378 13.69 21.78 -19.88
C ARG A 378 14.41 20.61 -20.54
N SER A 379 15.74 20.60 -20.45
CA SER A 379 16.56 19.52 -21.00
C SER A 379 16.26 18.19 -20.29
N VAL A 380 16.14 18.18 -18.96
CA VAL A 380 15.83 16.98 -18.17
C VAL A 380 14.42 16.48 -18.48
N ALA A 381 13.44 17.37 -18.50
CA ALA A 381 12.06 17.00 -18.84
C ALA A 381 11.97 16.36 -20.23
N LYS A 382 12.66 16.92 -21.23
CA LYS A 382 12.70 16.37 -22.60
C LYS A 382 13.27 14.95 -22.65
N ASP A 383 14.24 14.63 -21.79
CA ASP A 383 14.88 13.31 -21.78
C ASP A 383 14.15 12.29 -20.92
N SER A 384 13.68 12.71 -19.75
CA SER A 384 13.13 11.84 -18.72
C SER A 384 11.62 11.64 -18.80
N LEU A 385 10.88 12.61 -19.37
CA LEU A 385 9.41 12.54 -19.50
C LEU A 385 8.97 12.13 -20.91
N ARG A 386 9.83 11.51 -21.72
CA ARG A 386 9.55 11.18 -23.14
C ARG A 386 8.23 10.41 -23.32
N LEU A 387 7.99 9.40 -22.49
CA LEU A 387 6.76 8.59 -22.53
C LEU A 387 5.52 9.36 -22.06
N ALA A 388 5.71 10.37 -21.22
CA ALA A 388 4.62 11.19 -20.69
C ALA A 388 4.34 12.44 -21.52
N GLN A 389 5.19 12.81 -22.49
CA GLN A 389 5.00 13.97 -23.35
C GLN A 389 3.62 14.03 -24.04
N PRO A 390 3.03 12.93 -24.54
CA PRO A 390 1.69 12.98 -25.12
C PRO A 390 0.63 13.42 -24.10
N ILE A 391 0.69 12.89 -22.88
CA ILE A 391 -0.24 13.23 -21.78
C ILE A 391 -0.05 14.67 -21.34
N LEU A 392 1.20 15.09 -21.13
CA LEU A 392 1.54 16.45 -20.74
C LEU A 392 1.10 17.48 -21.78
N SER A 393 1.25 17.14 -23.07
CA SER A 393 0.78 18.00 -24.16
C SER A 393 -0.75 18.10 -24.16
N ALA A 394 -1.45 16.98 -23.96
CA ALA A 394 -2.91 16.96 -23.87
C ALA A 394 -3.44 17.74 -22.67
N LEU A 395 -2.80 17.64 -21.50
CA LEU A 395 -3.11 18.43 -20.31
C LEU A 395 -2.92 19.93 -20.57
N LYS A 396 -1.84 20.30 -21.26
CA LYS A 396 -1.55 21.69 -21.62
C LYS A 396 -2.58 22.28 -22.57
N THR A 397 -3.10 21.50 -23.50
CA THR A 397 -4.12 21.94 -24.47
C THR A 397 -5.56 21.76 -23.97
N GLY A 398 -5.77 21.17 -22.79
CA GLY A 398 -7.09 20.89 -22.23
C GLY A 398 -7.89 19.85 -23.03
N ASP A 399 -7.22 18.91 -23.71
CA ASP A 399 -7.90 17.89 -24.52
C ASP A 399 -8.41 16.73 -23.65
N ILE A 400 -9.62 16.91 -23.13
CA ILE A 400 -10.31 15.96 -22.24
C ILE A 400 -10.50 14.57 -22.89
N LYS A 401 -10.62 14.49 -24.23
CA LYS A 401 -10.84 13.20 -24.91
C LYS A 401 -9.60 12.31 -24.86
N VAL A 402 -8.42 12.90 -24.88
CA VAL A 402 -7.13 12.21 -24.76
C VAL A 402 -6.92 11.74 -23.32
N LEU A 403 -7.34 12.52 -22.32
CA LEU A 403 -7.22 12.12 -20.90
C LEU A 403 -8.06 10.89 -20.53
N HIS A 404 -9.16 10.64 -21.23
CA HIS A 404 -9.99 9.44 -21.04
C HIS A 404 -9.42 8.18 -21.72
N SER A 405 -8.52 8.32 -22.70
CA SER A 405 -8.02 7.22 -23.52
C SER A 405 -6.57 6.84 -23.26
N VAL A 406 -5.77 7.71 -22.62
CA VAL A 406 -4.33 7.46 -22.48
C VAL A 406 -4.01 6.56 -21.29
N GLU A 407 -3.08 5.63 -21.54
CA GLU A 407 -2.48 4.72 -20.56
C GLU A 407 -1.79 5.48 -19.42
N ASP A 408 -1.68 4.84 -18.26
CA ASP A 408 -1.21 5.49 -17.04
C ASP A 408 0.15 6.15 -17.25
N VAL A 409 0.33 7.30 -16.60
CA VAL A 409 1.60 8.03 -16.63
C VAL A 409 2.70 7.12 -16.08
N HIS A 410 3.63 6.69 -16.95
CA HIS A 410 4.66 5.74 -16.56
C HIS A 410 5.71 6.36 -15.62
N PRO A 411 6.18 5.62 -14.61
CA PRO A 411 7.26 6.07 -13.73
C PRO A 411 8.53 6.39 -14.53
N ILE A 412 9.18 7.50 -14.22
CA ILE A 412 10.52 7.84 -14.76
C ILE A 412 11.55 6.82 -14.26
N ASP A 413 12.41 6.30 -15.14
CA ASP A 413 13.54 5.44 -14.76
C ASP A 413 14.68 6.26 -14.15
N ILE A 414 14.58 6.49 -12.84
CA ILE A 414 15.57 7.21 -12.04
C ILE A 414 16.92 6.46 -12.02
N ILE A 415 16.92 5.12 -12.08
CA ILE A 415 18.13 4.31 -11.93
C ILE A 415 19.00 4.42 -13.17
N ALA A 416 18.41 4.32 -14.36
CA ALA A 416 19.13 4.48 -15.62
C ALA A 416 19.80 5.86 -15.71
N PHE A 417 19.06 6.92 -15.37
CA PHE A 417 19.57 8.29 -15.42
C PHE A 417 20.75 8.50 -14.45
N LEU A 418 20.66 8.00 -13.23
CA LEU A 418 21.76 8.10 -12.25
C LEU A 418 23.01 7.35 -12.71
N LYS A 419 22.85 6.15 -13.30
CA LYS A 419 23.97 5.40 -13.87
C LYS A 419 24.64 6.17 -15.01
N GLU A 420 23.87 6.83 -15.87
CA GLU A 420 24.39 7.68 -16.93
C GLU A 420 25.16 8.88 -16.38
N ALA A 421 24.58 9.60 -15.42
CA ALA A 421 25.21 10.74 -14.77
C ALA A 421 26.53 10.38 -14.06
N GLN A 422 26.59 9.21 -13.41
CA GLN A 422 27.82 8.69 -12.79
C GLN A 422 28.90 8.39 -13.83
N LYS A 423 28.54 7.86 -15.01
CA LYS A 423 29.50 7.65 -16.11
C LYS A 423 30.07 8.97 -16.62
N THR A 424 29.21 9.98 -16.85
CA THR A 424 29.65 11.31 -17.29
C THR A 424 30.61 11.94 -16.28
N THR A 425 30.33 11.79 -14.98
CA THR A 425 31.20 12.32 -13.91
C THR A 425 32.57 11.63 -13.88
N LYS A 426 32.64 10.32 -14.13
CA LYS A 426 33.92 9.58 -14.24
C LYS A 426 34.76 10.02 -15.44
N ILE A 427 34.12 10.31 -16.57
CA ILE A 427 34.80 10.80 -17.79
C ILE A 427 35.39 12.19 -17.55
N VAL A 428 34.63 13.10 -16.94
CA VAL A 428 35.11 14.45 -16.57
C VAL A 428 36.24 14.36 -15.52
N GLY A 429 36.14 13.44 -14.56
CA GLY A 429 37.20 13.17 -13.58
C GLY A 429 38.51 12.70 -14.22
N HIS A 430 38.46 11.82 -15.23
CA HIS A 430 39.64 11.37 -15.96
C HIS A 430 40.27 12.45 -16.86
N LEU A 431 39.49 13.43 -17.33
CA LEU A 431 40.00 14.58 -18.09
C LEU A 431 40.66 15.65 -17.20
N GLY A 432 40.28 15.72 -15.92
CA GLY A 432 40.86 16.66 -14.95
C GLY A 432 42.10 16.17 -14.19
N SER A 433 42.43 14.88 -14.27
CA SER A 433 43.55 14.28 -13.53
C SER A 433 44.34 13.24 -14.33
N SER A 434 44.95 13.64 -15.44
CA SER A 434 46.04 12.84 -16.03
C SER A 434 47.13 13.70 -16.68
N PRO A 435 48.19 14.07 -15.93
CA PRO A 435 49.50 14.40 -16.49
C PRO A 435 50.33 13.16 -16.83
N THR A 436 49.76 11.95 -16.74
CA THR A 436 50.54 10.70 -16.66
C THR A 436 50.51 9.85 -17.93
N ILE A 437 49.92 10.34 -19.03
CA ILE A 437 49.98 9.65 -20.36
C ILE A 437 50.64 10.54 -21.43
N GLN A 438 51.42 11.56 -21.03
CA GLN A 438 52.27 12.34 -21.94
C GLN A 438 53.76 12.02 -21.79
N LYS A 439 54.10 10.96 -21.04
CA LYS A 439 55.50 10.57 -20.77
C LYS A 439 55.85 9.14 -21.17
N SER A 440 54.99 8.51 -21.97
CA SER A 440 55.16 7.12 -22.43
C SER A 440 55.06 6.98 -23.96
N LEU A 441 55.38 8.05 -24.69
CA LEU A 441 55.41 8.07 -26.17
C LEU A 441 56.72 8.63 -26.76
N GLU A 442 57.78 8.80 -25.96
CA GLU A 442 59.08 9.29 -26.46
C GLU A 442 60.27 8.34 -26.25
N ASP A 443 60.10 7.19 -25.59
CA ASP A 443 61.18 6.21 -25.41
C ASP A 443 60.73 4.81 -25.86
N SER A 444 60.72 4.57 -27.18
CA SER A 444 61.00 3.24 -27.79
C SER A 444 60.80 3.30 -29.31
N GLU A 445 61.72 3.95 -30.02
CA GLU A 445 62.09 3.55 -31.39
C GLU A 445 63.46 2.85 -31.32
N GLU A 446 63.73 1.95 -32.27
CA GLU A 446 64.84 0.95 -32.37
C GLU A 446 64.49 -0.42 -31.73
N GLU A 447 64.46 -1.60 -32.38
CA GLU A 447 64.85 -2.12 -33.71
C GLU A 447 64.15 -3.52 -33.88
N VAL A 448 63.50 -3.85 -35.02
CA VAL A 448 63.94 -4.78 -36.11
C VAL A 448 63.42 -6.25 -36.04
N GLU A 449 62.60 -6.62 -37.07
CA GLU A 449 62.46 -7.90 -37.84
C GLU A 449 62.18 -9.27 -37.13
N VAL A 450 61.52 -10.32 -37.67
CA VAL A 450 60.84 -10.71 -38.94
C VAL A 450 60.18 -12.11 -38.76
N HIS A 451 59.03 -12.37 -39.43
CA HIS A 451 58.49 -13.68 -39.90
C HIS A 451 58.06 -14.77 -38.88
N LEU A 452 57.10 -15.70 -39.10
CA LEU A 452 55.97 -15.94 -40.03
C LEU A 452 55.26 -17.23 -39.53
N GLN A 453 54.01 -17.45 -39.95
CA GLN A 453 53.27 -18.74 -40.09
C GLN A 453 52.27 -19.20 -39.01
N ASN A 454 51.00 -19.09 -39.41
CA ASN A 454 49.84 -19.95 -39.13
C ASN A 454 50.05 -21.39 -39.67
N PRO A 455 49.35 -22.45 -39.21
CA PRO A 455 47.93 -22.66 -39.56
C PRO A 455 47.01 -23.35 -38.52
N ALA A 456 45.71 -23.25 -38.80
CA ALA A 456 44.55 -23.90 -38.17
C ALA A 456 44.25 -25.29 -38.83
N PRO A 457 43.01 -25.83 -38.78
CA PRO A 457 42.21 -26.41 -37.68
C PRO A 457 41.83 -27.90 -37.97
N ASP A 458 41.02 -28.58 -37.13
CA ASP A 458 39.96 -29.52 -37.59
C ASP A 458 39.09 -30.11 -36.44
N SER A 459 37.83 -30.37 -36.81
CA SER A 459 36.77 -31.20 -36.16
C SER A 459 36.26 -32.18 -37.25
N PRO A 460 35.23 -33.07 -37.11
CA PRO A 460 34.36 -33.58 -36.03
C PRO A 460 34.40 -35.16 -35.95
N THR A 461 33.58 -35.96 -35.26
CA THR A 461 32.15 -36.37 -35.52
C THR A 461 31.77 -37.62 -34.67
N THR A 462 30.45 -37.88 -34.48
CA THR A 462 29.73 -39.18 -34.26
C THR A 462 29.98 -40.01 -32.97
N GLU A 463 29.08 -40.77 -32.34
CA GLU A 463 27.70 -41.24 -32.60
C GLU A 463 27.04 -41.84 -31.32
N ALA A 464 25.70 -41.81 -31.31
CA ALA A 464 24.67 -42.72 -30.77
C ALA A 464 24.96 -43.91 -29.82
N GLY A 465 24.03 -44.16 -28.89
CA GLY A 465 23.82 -45.48 -28.25
C GLY A 465 22.78 -45.52 -27.12
N CYS A 466 21.53 -45.86 -27.44
CA CYS A 466 20.45 -46.19 -26.51
C CYS A 466 20.45 -47.71 -26.23
N ASN A 467 20.16 -48.16 -25.00
CA ASN A 467 19.44 -49.42 -24.73
C ASN A 467 18.98 -49.56 -23.26
N SER A 468 17.95 -50.37 -23.12
CA SER A 468 16.93 -50.40 -22.06
C SER A 468 16.74 -51.83 -21.50
N ILE A 469 16.18 -51.93 -20.27
CA ILE A 469 15.38 -53.07 -19.70
C ILE A 469 16.23 -54.31 -19.24
N ASP A 470 16.03 -55.04 -18.13
CA ASP A 470 14.88 -55.30 -17.23
C ASP A 470 15.25 -55.77 -15.79
N VAL A 471 14.20 -55.76 -14.97
CA VAL A 471 13.81 -56.31 -13.65
C VAL A 471 14.40 -57.64 -13.12
N THR A 472 14.75 -57.72 -11.81
CA THR A 472 14.08 -58.48 -10.70
C THR A 472 14.99 -58.70 -9.48
N SER A 473 14.48 -58.41 -8.27
CA SER A 473 14.48 -59.27 -7.04
C SER A 473 14.42 -58.46 -5.73
N GLN A 474 13.41 -58.74 -4.90
CA GLN A 474 13.36 -58.39 -3.46
C GLN A 474 14.18 -59.41 -2.65
N PRO A 475 14.59 -59.13 -1.39
CA PRO A 475 13.69 -59.38 -0.26
C PRO A 475 13.82 -58.45 0.98
N GLU A 476 12.72 -58.44 1.74
CA GLU A 476 12.64 -58.50 3.22
C GLU A 476 12.60 -57.26 4.15
N ILE A 477 11.70 -57.46 5.13
CA ILE A 477 11.07 -56.54 6.07
C ILE A 477 11.86 -56.53 7.39
N LYS A 478 12.18 -55.35 7.93
CA LYS A 478 12.47 -55.19 9.37
C LYS A 478 11.69 -54.01 9.98
N LYS A 479 10.73 -54.37 10.84
CA LYS A 479 9.96 -53.48 11.71
C LYS A 479 10.92 -52.72 12.67
N ARG A 480 10.86 -51.39 12.68
CA ARG A 480 11.44 -50.54 13.73
C ARG A 480 10.31 -49.85 14.50
N GLN A 481 10.23 -50.17 15.79
CA GLN A 481 9.29 -49.62 16.77
C GLN A 481 9.49 -48.11 16.95
N LYS A 482 8.40 -47.33 16.83
CA LYS A 482 8.35 -45.91 17.19
C LYS A 482 8.07 -45.76 18.69
N LYS A 483 8.95 -45.06 19.41
CA LYS A 483 8.68 -44.54 20.77
C LYS A 483 7.62 -43.43 20.70
N PRO A 484 6.65 -43.33 21.63
CA PRO A 484 5.64 -42.28 21.60
C PRO A 484 6.21 -40.96 22.13
N ARG A 485 6.07 -39.88 21.34
CA ARG A 485 6.23 -38.49 21.81
C ARG A 485 4.91 -38.05 22.45
N LYS A 486 4.99 -37.55 23.69
CA LYS A 486 3.88 -36.95 24.44
C LYS A 486 3.20 -35.85 23.65
N ASN A 487 1.95 -36.06 23.26
CA ASN A 487 0.98 -35.03 22.86
C ASN A 487 -0.39 -35.53 23.29
N ALA A 488 -0.90 -35.02 24.41
CA ALA A 488 -2.26 -35.28 24.87
C ALA A 488 -2.87 -33.97 25.38
N LEU A 489 -3.30 -33.12 24.44
CA LEU A 489 -4.45 -32.25 24.64
C LEU A 489 -5.58 -32.92 23.87
N GLN A 490 -6.35 -33.75 24.56
CA GLN A 490 -7.62 -34.27 24.03
C GLN A 490 -8.55 -33.07 23.86
N LYS A 491 -8.75 -32.65 22.60
CA LYS A 491 -9.79 -31.69 22.23
C LYS A 491 -11.15 -32.37 22.38
N GLU A 492 -11.77 -32.27 23.55
CA GLU A 492 -13.23 -32.32 23.60
C GLU A 492 -13.75 -31.06 22.89
N GLY A 493 -14.59 -31.22 21.87
CA GLY A 493 -15.06 -30.09 21.05
C GLY A 493 -15.77 -29.03 21.89
N LEU A 494 -15.65 -27.75 21.52
CA LEU A 494 -16.18 -26.58 22.24
C LEU A 494 -17.62 -26.76 22.77
N MET A 495 -18.49 -27.37 21.97
CA MET A 495 -19.89 -27.64 22.34
C MET A 495 -20.02 -28.57 23.55
N LYS A 496 -19.13 -29.55 23.71
CA LYS A 496 -19.11 -30.45 24.86
C LYS A 496 -18.65 -29.75 26.13
N VAL A 497 -17.64 -28.88 26.02
CA VAL A 497 -17.15 -28.10 27.18
C VAL A 497 -18.22 -27.14 27.69
N VAL A 498 -18.96 -26.51 26.78
CA VAL A 498 -20.09 -25.64 27.16
C VAL A 498 -21.22 -26.45 27.78
N ALA A 499 -21.62 -27.58 27.18
CA ALA A 499 -22.66 -28.46 27.73
C ALA A 499 -22.27 -29.03 29.11
N PHE A 500 -21.01 -29.39 29.31
CA PHE A 500 -20.49 -29.89 30.59
C PHE A 500 -20.39 -28.77 31.64
N GLY A 501 -20.19 -27.53 31.22
CA GLY A 501 -20.30 -26.35 32.06
C GLY A 501 -21.75 -26.13 32.53
N GLU A 502 -22.73 -26.28 31.64
CA GLU A 502 -24.16 -26.18 31.98
C GLU A 502 -24.58 -27.25 33.01
N GLU A 503 -24.12 -28.49 32.88
CA GLU A 503 -24.35 -29.56 33.86
C GLU A 503 -23.78 -29.27 35.25
N ARG A 504 -22.81 -28.33 35.35
CA ARG A 504 -22.13 -27.94 36.59
C ARG A 504 -22.49 -26.53 37.07
N GLU A 505 -23.50 -25.90 36.46
CA GLU A 505 -23.91 -24.51 36.72
C GLU A 505 -22.77 -23.47 36.53
N ILE A 506 -21.81 -23.78 35.66
CA ILE A 506 -20.69 -22.88 35.32
C ILE A 506 -21.02 -22.15 34.02
N ALA A 507 -20.90 -20.82 34.02
CA ALA A 507 -21.11 -20.02 32.81
C ALA A 507 -20.19 -20.49 31.67
N ALA A 508 -20.71 -20.54 30.43
CA ALA A 508 -19.96 -21.02 29.26
C ALA A 508 -18.58 -20.39 29.10
N TYR A 509 -18.46 -19.09 29.42
CA TYR A 509 -17.18 -18.37 29.43
C TYR A 509 -16.17 -18.97 30.43
N GLN A 510 -16.60 -19.26 31.66
CA GLN A 510 -15.73 -19.83 32.70
C GLN A 510 -15.34 -21.27 32.38
N ALA A 511 -16.26 -22.09 31.86
CA ALA A 511 -15.97 -23.46 31.44
C ALA A 511 -14.90 -23.48 30.33
N LEU A 512 -15.03 -22.60 29.33
CA LEU A 512 -14.06 -22.47 28.25
C LEU A 512 -12.72 -21.87 28.72
N LYS A 513 -12.73 -20.99 29.72
CA LYS A 513 -11.50 -20.44 30.34
C LYS A 513 -10.75 -21.52 31.14
N GLN A 514 -11.45 -22.34 31.93
CA GLN A 514 -10.85 -23.44 32.71
C GLN A 514 -10.19 -24.50 31.81
N GLU A 515 -10.83 -24.83 30.69
CA GLU A 515 -10.28 -25.76 29.70
C GLU A 515 -9.25 -25.12 28.74
N GLY A 516 -8.87 -23.85 29.00
CA GLY A 516 -7.81 -23.16 28.26
C GLY A 516 -8.16 -22.74 26.83
N TYR A 517 -9.45 -22.77 26.45
CA TYR A 517 -9.96 -22.29 25.17
C TYR A 517 -10.10 -20.76 25.12
N ILE A 518 -10.28 -20.11 26.26
CA ILE A 518 -10.28 -18.65 26.39
C ILE A 518 -9.04 -18.24 27.20
N ARG A 519 -8.23 -17.36 26.63
CA ARG A 519 -7.00 -16.81 27.23
C ARG A 519 -7.03 -15.29 27.16
N SER A 520 -6.22 -14.63 27.99
CA SER A 520 -6.06 -13.18 27.90
C SER A 520 -5.45 -12.80 26.56
N ALA A 521 -5.94 -11.72 25.92
CA ALA A 521 -5.39 -11.21 24.66
C ALA A 521 -3.90 -10.85 24.79
N THR A 522 -3.44 -10.49 25.99
CA THR A 522 -2.04 -10.17 26.30
C THR A 522 -1.09 -11.35 26.14
N GLU A 523 -1.58 -12.60 26.17
CA GLU A 523 -0.75 -13.80 25.99
C GLU A 523 -0.32 -14.05 24.53
N TYR A 524 -0.89 -13.31 23.58
CA TYR A 524 -0.55 -13.41 22.15
C TYR A 524 0.35 -12.27 21.66
N LEU A 525 0.77 -11.37 22.54
CA LEU A 525 1.75 -10.33 22.23
C LEU A 525 3.16 -10.95 22.23
N PRO A 526 3.98 -10.79 21.17
CA PRO A 526 5.40 -11.12 21.23
C PRO A 526 6.06 -10.28 22.33
N GLU A 527 6.94 -10.88 23.14
CA GLU A 527 7.68 -10.20 24.22
C GLU A 527 8.49 -8.97 23.74
N GLU A 528 8.71 -8.82 22.43
CA GLU A 528 9.43 -7.71 21.80
C GLU A 528 8.58 -6.46 21.52
N VAL A 529 7.26 -6.49 21.71
CA VAL A 529 6.34 -5.38 21.32
C VAL A 529 5.87 -4.53 22.51
N VAL A 530 6.28 -4.84 23.74
CA VAL A 530 5.99 -4.00 24.91
C VAL A 530 7.20 -3.11 25.23
N ARG A 531 7.27 -1.96 24.55
CA ARG A 531 8.00 -0.78 25.01
C ARG A 531 7.25 0.49 24.66
#